data_AF-A0A3D9T0N5-F1
#
_entry.id   AF-A0A3D9T0N5-F1
#
_cell.length_a   1.000
_cell.length_b   1.000
_cell.length_c   1.000
_cell.angle_alpha   90.00
_cell.angle_beta   90.00
_cell.angle_gamma   90.00
#
_symmetry.space_group_name_H-M   'P 1'
#
loop_
_entity.id
_entity.type
_entity.pdbx_description
1 polymer ?
#
loop_
_entity_poly.entity_id
_entity_poly.type
_entity_poly.pdbx_seq_one_letter_code
_entity_poly.pdbx_strand_id
1 'polypeptide(L)'
;MHYDDPHDPLVILRALPAQEHAFFLSQYRAKVDAAHEPAGYGELRDFLHAWSLAAHAMSEPGYAEALNEARTATSPGISLEEMTAMRHAGQ
;
A
#
# COMPACT_ATOMS: atom_id res chain seq x y z
N MET A 1 30.33 0.64 -3.74
CA MET A 1 28.96 0.15 -3.48
C MET A 1 28.02 1.27 -3.90
N HIS A 2 27.18 1.05 -4.93
CA HIS A 2 26.11 1.99 -5.25
C HIS A 2 25.03 1.79 -4.19
N TYR A 3 24.82 2.77 -3.33
CA TYR A 3 23.65 2.80 -2.47
C TYR A 3 22.51 3.32 -3.33
N ASP A 4 21.53 2.45 -3.61
CA ASP A 4 20.32 2.86 -4.30
C ASP A 4 19.59 3.89 -3.42
N ASP A 5 19.17 5.01 -4.00
CA ASP A 5 18.48 6.03 -3.22
C ASP A 5 17.10 5.50 -2.81
N PRO A 6 16.77 5.42 -1.51
CA PRO A 6 15.52 4.83 -1.07
C PRO A 6 14.29 5.66 -1.48
N HIS A 7 14.47 6.91 -1.89
CA HIS A 7 13.41 7.77 -2.40
C HIS A 7 13.36 7.78 -3.94
N ASP A 8 14.22 7.01 -4.61
CA ASP A 8 14.15 6.84 -6.05
C ASP A 8 12.85 6.10 -6.40
N PRO A 9 12.05 6.62 -7.35
CA PRO A 9 10.77 6.01 -7.69
C PRO A 9 10.90 4.59 -8.24
N LEU A 10 12.03 4.22 -8.87
CA LEU A 10 12.27 2.86 -9.33
C LEU A 10 12.59 1.93 -8.15
N VAL A 11 13.30 2.42 -7.13
CA VAL A 11 13.59 1.68 -5.88
C VAL A 11 12.33 1.42 -5.07
N ILE A 12 11.47 2.43 -4.97
CA ILE A 12 10.18 2.29 -4.32
C ILE A 12 9.32 1.29 -5.10
N LEU A 13 9.24 1.42 -6.42
CA LEU A 13 8.41 0.55 -7.26
C LEU A 13 8.82 -0.92 -7.15
N ARG A 14 10.12 -1.25 -7.15
CA ARG A 14 10.59 -2.64 -6.99
C ARG A 14 10.31 -3.23 -5.60
N ALA A 15 10.21 -2.39 -4.57
CA ALA A 15 9.95 -2.81 -3.21
C ALA A 15 8.44 -2.93 -2.91
N LEU A 16 7.60 -2.25 -3.69
CA LEU A 16 6.16 -2.33 -3.55
C LEU A 16 5.60 -3.66 -4.07
N PRO A 17 4.51 -4.17 -3.47
CA PRO A 17 3.76 -5.29 -4.03
C PRO A 17 3.06 -4.88 -5.33
N ALA A 18 2.97 -5.81 -6.28
CA ALA A 18 2.49 -5.54 -7.65
C ALA A 18 1.10 -4.88 -7.74
N GLN A 19 0.24 -5.11 -6.75
CA GLN A 19 -1.09 -4.50 -6.65
C GLN A 19 -1.04 -2.98 -6.40
N GLU A 20 -0.04 -2.49 -5.68
CA GLU A 20 0.14 -1.06 -5.40
C GLU A 20 0.86 -0.33 -6.53
N HIS A 21 1.50 -1.05 -7.45
CA HIS A 21 2.28 -0.45 -8.56
C HIS A 21 1.44 0.48 -9.41
N ALA A 22 0.22 0.06 -9.78
CA ALA A 22 -0.66 0.86 -10.62
C ALA A 22 -1.10 2.17 -9.93
N PHE A 23 -1.40 2.08 -8.62
CA PHE A 23 -1.79 3.24 -7.83
C PHE A 23 -0.63 4.22 -7.64
N PHE A 24 0.55 3.70 -7.26
CA PHE A 24 1.78 4.49 -7.14
C PHE A 24 2.11 5.21 -8.45
N LEU A 25 2.09 4.51 -9.59
CA LEU A 25 2.42 5.10 -10.90
C LEU A 25 1.41 6.16 -11.33
N SER A 26 0.12 5.98 -11.04
CA SER A 26 -0.91 6.97 -11.33
C SER A 26 -0.67 8.27 -10.55
N GLN A 27 -0.45 8.16 -9.24
CA GLN A 27 -0.22 9.31 -8.37
C GLN A 27 1.13 9.98 -8.65
N TYR A 28 2.17 9.19 -8.90
CA TYR A 28 3.50 9.68 -9.28
C TYR A 28 3.43 10.54 -10.54
N ARG A 29 2.74 10.09 -11.59
CA ARG A 29 2.56 10.87 -12.83
C ARG A 29 1.89 12.21 -12.58
N ALA A 30 0.82 12.23 -11.78
CA ALA A 30 0.12 13.48 -11.44
C ALA A 30 1.02 14.44 -10.63
N LYS A 31 1.82 13.92 -9.69
CA LYS A 31 2.76 14.73 -8.90
C LYS A 31 3.95 15.22 -9.73
N VAL A 32 4.45 14.44 -10.68
CA VAL A 32 5.51 14.87 -11.61
C VAL A 32 5.02 15.97 -12.54
N ASP A 33 3.78 15.88 -13.04
CA ASP A 33 3.15 16.94 -13.82
C ASP A 33 3.03 18.25 -13.01
N ALA A 34 2.66 18.16 -11.73
CA ALA A 34 2.64 19.32 -10.84
C ALA A 34 4.04 19.84 -10.43
N ALA A 35 5.10 19.04 -10.58
CA ALA A 35 6.45 19.36 -10.10
C ALA A 35 7.21 20.39 -10.97
N HIS A 36 6.55 20.97 -11.97
CA HIS A 36 7.08 22.12 -12.71
C HIS A 36 7.22 23.37 -11.84
N GLU A 37 6.39 23.49 -10.79
CA GLU A 37 6.49 24.55 -9.79
C GLU A 37 7.28 24.07 -8.55
N PRO A 38 8.05 24.94 -7.88
CA PRO A 38 8.84 24.57 -6.72
C PRO A 38 7.98 24.02 -5.56
N ALA A 39 6.73 24.45 -5.43
CA ALA A 39 5.78 23.89 -4.48
C ALA A 39 5.41 22.44 -4.83
N GLY A 40 5.17 22.14 -6.11
CA GLY A 40 4.88 20.79 -6.60
C GLY A 40 6.08 19.85 -6.47
N TYR A 41 7.32 20.36 -6.58
CA TYR A 41 8.51 19.58 -6.28
C TYR A 41 8.56 19.16 -4.80
N GLY A 42 8.17 20.05 -3.88
CA GLY A 42 8.03 19.72 -2.46
C GLY A 42 7.02 18.59 -2.23
N GLU A 43 5.86 18.67 -2.86
CA GLU A 43 4.83 17.62 -2.76
C GLU A 43 5.28 16.29 -3.37
N LEU A 44 6.00 16.30 -4.48
CA LEU A 44 6.57 15.09 -5.07
C LEU A 44 7.56 14.43 -4.12
N ARG A 45 8.41 15.22 -3.46
CA ARG A 45 9.37 14.69 -2.48
C ARG A 45 8.68 14.07 -1.27
N ASP A 46 7.68 14.74 -0.71
CA ASP A 46 6.91 14.20 0.42
C ASP A 46 6.21 12.89 0.05
N PHE A 47 5.61 12.85 -1.15
CA PHE A 47 5.02 11.63 -1.71
C PHE A 47 6.04 10.48 -1.80
N LEU A 48 7.23 10.70 -2.36
CA LEU A 48 8.27 9.68 -2.47
C LEU A 48 8.77 9.22 -1.09
N HIS A 49 8.91 10.13 -0.13
CA HIS A 49 9.27 9.79 1.25
C HIS A 49 8.21 8.89 1.91
N ALA A 50 6.93 9.23 1.79
CA ALA A 50 5.84 8.43 2.35
C ALA A 50 5.79 7.03 1.75
N TRP A 51 5.95 6.91 0.42
CA TRP A 51 5.94 5.63 -0.26
C TRP A 51 7.18 4.78 -0.02
N SER A 52 8.35 5.41 0.18
CA SER A 52 9.56 4.70 0.60
C SER A 52 9.36 4.01 1.95
N LEU A 53 8.77 4.73 2.92
CA LEU A 53 8.45 4.17 4.23
C LEU A 53 7.42 3.03 4.13
N ALA A 54 6.37 3.22 3.32
CA ALA A 54 5.37 2.20 3.06
C ALA A 54 6.00 0.95 2.43
N ALA A 55 6.81 1.12 1.39
CA ALA A 55 7.49 0.01 0.71
C ALA A 55 8.42 -0.76 1.64
N HIS A 56 9.11 -0.07 2.56
CA HIS A 56 9.95 -0.71 3.56
C HIS A 56 9.13 -1.58 4.52
N ALA A 57 8.03 -1.03 5.08
CA ALA A 57 7.13 -1.78 5.96
C ALA A 57 6.47 -2.98 5.25
N MET A 58 6.15 -2.83 3.96
CA MET A 58 5.57 -3.90 3.14
C MET A 58 6.60 -4.96 2.71
N SER A 59 7.89 -4.63 2.73
CA SER A 59 8.97 -5.55 2.38
C SER A 59 9.46 -6.39 3.57
N GLU A 60 8.96 -6.13 4.79
CA GLU A 60 9.34 -6.92 5.97
C GLU A 60 8.88 -8.39 5.82
N PRO A 61 9.74 -9.37 6.15
CA PRO A 61 9.45 -10.79 6.01
C PRO A 61 8.29 -11.16 6.95
N GLY A 62 7.12 -11.41 6.35
CA GLY A 62 5.86 -11.64 7.04
C GLY A 62 4.70 -10.84 6.44
N TYR A 63 4.98 -9.70 5.79
CA TYR A 63 3.92 -8.90 5.18
C TYR A 63 3.35 -9.53 3.91
N ALA A 64 4.22 -10.04 3.01
CA ALA A 64 3.78 -10.75 1.80
C ALA A 64 3.00 -12.03 2.12
N GLU A 65 3.39 -12.74 3.19
CA GLU A 65 2.71 -13.95 3.65
C GLU A 65 1.37 -13.59 4.31
N ALA A 66 1.32 -12.59 5.21
CA ALA A 66 0.10 -12.10 5.83
C ALA A 66 -0.91 -11.53 4.81
N LEU A 67 -0.45 -10.90 3.72
CA LEU A 67 -1.33 -10.44 2.62
C LEU A 67 -1.88 -11.60 1.81
N ASN A 68 -1.05 -12.60 1.52
CA ASN A 68 -1.50 -13.80 0.84
C ASN A 68 -2.46 -14.59 1.73
N GLU A 69 -2.20 -14.71 3.03
CA GLU A 69 -3.10 -15.30 4.02
C GLU A 69 -4.41 -14.52 4.12
N ALA A 70 -4.39 -13.19 4.24
CA ALA A 70 -5.61 -12.37 4.26
C ALA A 70 -6.43 -12.46 2.96
N ARG A 71 -5.76 -12.64 1.81
CA ARG A 71 -6.41 -12.76 0.50
C ARG A 71 -6.96 -14.16 0.24
N THR A 72 -6.30 -15.20 0.74
CA THR A 72 -6.71 -16.61 0.62
C THR A 72 -7.64 -17.04 1.74
N ALA A 73 -7.65 -16.32 2.85
CA ALA A 73 -8.70 -16.34 3.85
C ALA A 73 -9.98 -15.77 3.22
N THR A 74 -10.64 -16.59 2.41
CA THR A 74 -12.09 -16.52 2.27
C THR A 74 -12.61 -16.66 3.69
N SER A 75 -12.95 -15.53 4.31
CA SER A 75 -13.68 -15.54 5.57
C SER A 75 -14.87 -16.49 5.38
N PRO A 76 -15.00 -17.60 6.12
CA PRO A 76 -16.31 -18.18 6.33
C PRO A 76 -17.05 -17.13 7.15
N GLY A 77 -17.64 -16.18 6.42
CA GLY A 77 -18.29 -15.03 7.00
C GLY A 77 -19.39 -15.56 7.90
N ILE A 78 -19.23 -15.38 9.20
CA ILE A 78 -20.41 -15.07 9.99
C ILE A 78 -20.86 -13.72 9.45
N SER A 79 -21.76 -13.79 8.47
CA SER A 79 -22.38 -12.62 7.90
C SER A 79 -23.14 -11.89 9.02
N LEU A 80 -23.27 -10.57 8.92
CA LEU A 80 -23.95 -9.74 9.92
C LEU A 80 -25.39 -10.24 10.24
N GLU A 81 -26.01 -10.93 9.28
CA GLU A 81 -27.27 -11.66 9.42
C GLU A 81 -27.20 -12.86 10.40
N GLU A 82 -26.12 -13.65 10.42
CA GLU A 82 -25.93 -14.75 11.38
C GLU A 82 -25.72 -14.22 12.81
N MET A 83 -25.01 -13.10 12.97
CA MET A 83 -24.82 -12.46 14.28
C MET A 83 -26.14 -11.97 14.89
N THR A 84 -27.10 -11.60 14.05
CA THR A 84 -28.43 -11.12 14.49
C THR A 84 -29.32 -12.29 14.90
N ALA A 85 -29.20 -13.44 14.25
CA ALA A 85 -29.95 -14.66 14.59
C ALA A 85 -29.54 -15.24 15.96
N MET A 86 -28.25 -15.19 16.31
CA MET A 86 -27.76 -15.69 17.62
C MET A 86 -28.28 -14.87 18.82
N ARG A 87 -28.65 -13.60 18.62
CA ARG A 87 -29.20 -12.74 19.68
C ARG A 87 -30.70 -13.02 19.95
N HIS A 88 -31.39 -13.67 19.02
CA HIS A 88 -32.83 -13.90 19.10
C HIS A 88 -33.22 -15.34 19.51
N ALA A 89 -32.27 -16.29 19.50
CA ALA A 89 -32.49 -17.68 19.91
C ALA A 89 -32.36 -17.92 21.43
N GLY A 90 -32.17 -16.86 22.21
CA GLY A 90 -32.03 -16.88 23.67
C GLY A 90 -33.12 -16.12 24.43
N GLN A 91 -34.30 -15.92 23.82
CA GLN A 91 -35.52 -15.47 24.53
C GLN A 91 -36.67 -16.45 24.31
#